data_AF-A0AA36F1T3-F1
#
_entry.id   AF-A0AA36F1T3-F1
#
_cell.length_a   1.000
_cell.length_b   1.000
_cell.length_c   1.000
_cell.angle_alpha   90.00
_cell.angle_beta   90.00
_cell.angle_gamma   90.00
#
_symmetry.space_group_name_H-M   'P 1'
#
loop_
_entity.id
_entity.type
_entity.pdbx_description
1 polymer ?
#
loop_
_entity_poly.entity_id
_entity_poly.type
_entity_poly.pdbx_seq_one_letter_code
_entity_poly.pdbx_strand_id
1 'polypeptide(L)'
;MTGKEQLQKEYMLMQKKLKDADSKKLKLCDIIKNLDTSYQRSKGSVMRYNQLKNIIKATIDDKNILFLQECIKRESHEGPQRSTSITGGLLQRCAEFAGKSSEIADKNVQINAITYIPAEVKRLDKTMLKNGIEDTRNILSNYQKAFRNIKHIIERLKKDYEASKQYPPNTRYNELKRMIKDTVAASEKQWV
;
A
#
# COMPACT_ATOMS: atom_id res chain seq x y z
N MET A 1 8.49 4.52 33.69
CA MET A 1 8.65 3.57 32.56
C MET A 1 10.14 3.39 32.33
N THR A 2 10.66 2.16 32.32
CA THR A 2 12.09 1.97 32.05
C THR A 2 12.38 2.14 30.56
N GLY A 3 13.58 2.60 30.17
CA GLY A 3 13.93 2.74 28.75
C GLY A 3 13.87 1.43 27.96
N LYS A 4 13.96 0.27 28.64
CA LYS A 4 13.76 -1.05 28.02
C LYS A 4 12.28 -1.33 27.74
N GLU A 5 11.42 -1.04 28.71
CA GLU A 5 9.97 -1.23 28.60
C GLU A 5 9.36 -0.37 27.47
N GLN A 6 9.84 0.87 27.31
CA GLN A 6 9.41 1.74 26.20
C GLN A 6 9.77 1.14 24.84
N LEU A 7 10.98 0.59 24.69
CA LEU A 7 11.41 -0.11 23.46
C LEU A 7 10.57 -1.37 23.19
N GLN A 8 10.19 -2.10 24.23
CA GLN A 8 9.33 -3.29 24.09
C GLN A 8 7.94 -2.90 23.57
N LYS A 9 7.34 -1.84 24.12
CA LYS A 9 6.05 -1.32 23.64
C LYS A 9 6.16 -0.80 22.22
N GLU A 10 7.22 -0.06 21.88
CA GLU A 10 7.44 0.40 20.51
C GLU A 10 7.60 -0.77 19.53
N TYR A 11 8.39 -1.78 19.88
CA TYR A 11 8.54 -3.00 19.08
C TYR A 11 7.18 -3.67 18.84
N MET A 12 6.35 -3.81 19.87
CA MET A 12 5.00 -4.37 19.72
C MET A 12 4.09 -3.52 18.82
N LEU A 13 4.16 -2.19 18.94
CA LEU A 13 3.41 -1.31 18.05
C LEU A 13 3.82 -1.53 16.58
N MET A 14 5.14 -1.63 16.33
CA MET A 14 5.65 -1.89 14.98
C MET A 14 5.22 -3.25 14.44
N GLN A 15 5.26 -4.30 15.27
CA GLN A 15 4.74 -5.63 14.89
C GLN A 15 3.25 -5.61 14.57
N LYS A 16 2.45 -4.85 15.32
CA LYS A 16 1.03 -4.65 15.03
C LYS A 16 0.82 -3.95 13.68
N LYS A 17 1.60 -2.89 13.39
CA LYS A 17 1.56 -2.19 12.10
C LYS A 17 1.97 -3.10 10.95
N LEU A 18 3.02 -3.90 11.13
CA LEU A 18 3.47 -4.87 10.13
C LEU A 18 2.37 -5.87 9.79
N LYS A 19 1.71 -6.44 10.81
CA LYS A 19 0.59 -7.38 10.61
C LYS A 19 -0.59 -6.76 9.85
N ASP A 20 -0.94 -5.50 10.13
CA ASP A 20 -1.96 -4.75 9.38
C ASP A 20 -1.54 -4.56 7.92
N ALA A 21 -0.27 -4.21 7.68
CA ALA A 21 0.27 -4.02 6.36
C ALA A 21 0.37 -5.34 5.56
N ASP A 22 0.76 -6.45 6.18
CA ASP A 22 0.73 -7.78 5.57
C ASP A 22 -0.69 -8.19 5.17
N SER A 23 -1.67 -7.93 6.03
CA SER A 23 -3.08 -8.18 5.73
C SER A 23 -3.54 -7.38 4.51
N LYS A 24 -3.06 -6.14 4.37
CA LYS A 24 -3.35 -5.30 3.20
C LYS A 24 -2.66 -5.81 1.94
N LYS A 25 -1.38 -6.18 2.03
CA LYS A 25 -0.62 -6.80 0.95
C LYS A 25 -1.32 -8.05 0.42
N LEU A 26 -1.76 -8.93 1.31
CA LEU A 26 -2.47 -10.15 0.92
C LEU A 26 -3.72 -9.84 0.07
N LYS A 27 -4.55 -8.90 0.54
CA LYS A 27 -5.75 -8.47 -0.19
C LYS A 27 -5.42 -7.88 -1.57
N LEU A 28 -4.35 -7.11 -1.70
CA LEU A 28 -3.92 -6.59 -3.00
C LEU A 28 -3.42 -7.69 -3.93
N CYS A 29 -2.63 -8.63 -3.40
CA CYS A 29 -2.20 -9.80 -4.15
C CYS A 29 -3.42 -10.60 -4.64
N ASP A 30 -4.46 -10.76 -3.81
CA ASP A 30 -5.69 -11.45 -4.21
C ASP A 30 -6.43 -10.74 -5.33
N ILE A 31 -6.52 -9.39 -5.31
CA ILE A 31 -7.13 -8.61 -6.41
C ILE A 31 -6.40 -8.87 -7.73
N ILE A 32 -5.06 -8.81 -7.73
CA ILE A 32 -4.24 -9.02 -8.92
C ILE A 32 -4.28 -10.49 -9.38
N LYS A 33 -4.25 -11.44 -8.43
CA LYS A 33 -4.36 -12.86 -8.73
C LYS A 33 -5.73 -13.22 -9.31
N ASN A 34 -6.80 -12.59 -8.83
CA ASN A 34 -8.15 -12.76 -9.39
C ASN A 34 -8.25 -12.22 -10.81
N LEU A 35 -7.60 -11.07 -11.08
CA LEU A 35 -7.48 -10.51 -12.42
C LEU A 35 -6.80 -11.50 -13.39
N ASP A 36 -5.63 -12.03 -13.03
CA ASP A 36 -4.92 -13.00 -13.88
C ASP A 36 -5.68 -14.31 -14.00
N THR A 37 -6.11 -14.92 -12.89
CA THR A 37 -6.81 -16.21 -12.90
C THR A 37 -8.08 -16.15 -13.75
N SER A 38 -8.87 -15.07 -13.63
CA SER A 38 -10.08 -14.89 -14.45
C SER A 38 -9.74 -14.66 -15.92
N TYR A 39 -8.65 -13.95 -16.20
CA TYR A 39 -8.13 -13.80 -17.57
C TYR A 39 -7.72 -15.12 -18.19
N GLN A 40 -7.00 -15.97 -17.44
CA GLN A 40 -6.62 -17.31 -17.90
C GLN A 40 -7.85 -18.18 -18.15
N ARG A 41 -8.81 -18.19 -17.21
CA ARG A 41 -10.08 -18.94 -17.34
C ARG A 41 -10.95 -18.48 -18.52
N SER A 42 -10.84 -17.22 -18.93
CA SER A 42 -11.58 -16.71 -20.10
C SER A 42 -11.11 -17.28 -21.44
N LYS A 43 -9.94 -17.93 -21.50
CA LYS A 43 -9.38 -18.49 -22.73
C LYS A 43 -10.32 -19.54 -23.33
N GLY A 44 -10.61 -19.41 -24.63
CA GLY A 44 -11.52 -20.32 -25.35
C GLY A 44 -13.02 -19.99 -25.27
N SER A 45 -13.40 -18.99 -24.47
CA SER A 45 -14.81 -18.58 -24.36
C SER A 45 -15.30 -17.80 -25.59
N VAL A 46 -16.50 -18.10 -26.07
CA VAL A 46 -17.19 -17.33 -27.13
C VAL A 46 -17.55 -15.92 -26.63
N MET A 47 -17.76 -15.76 -25.32
CA MET A 47 -18.11 -14.48 -24.69
C MET A 47 -16.90 -13.74 -24.12
N ARG A 48 -15.70 -14.10 -24.57
CA ARG A 48 -14.44 -13.64 -23.96
C ARG A 48 -14.32 -12.12 -23.91
N TYR A 49 -14.73 -11.41 -24.97
CA TYR A 49 -14.71 -9.95 -24.98
C TYR A 49 -15.47 -9.34 -23.78
N ASN A 50 -16.67 -9.83 -23.49
CA ASN A 50 -17.48 -9.38 -22.36
C ASN A 50 -16.86 -9.80 -21.02
N GLN A 51 -16.30 -11.00 -20.94
CA GLN A 51 -15.58 -11.46 -19.75
C GLN A 51 -14.40 -10.54 -19.43
N LEU A 52 -13.57 -10.18 -20.42
CA LEU A 52 -12.43 -9.27 -20.22
C LEU A 52 -12.86 -7.89 -19.69
N LYS A 53 -13.96 -7.35 -20.23
CA LYS A 53 -14.54 -6.09 -19.72
C LYS A 53 -14.95 -6.22 -18.26
N ASN A 54 -15.64 -7.30 -17.91
CA ASN A 54 -16.13 -7.52 -16.55
C ASN A 54 -15.00 -7.76 -15.56
N ILE A 55 -13.96 -8.50 -15.97
CA ILE A 55 -12.75 -8.71 -15.18
C ILE A 55 -12.08 -7.37 -14.87
N ILE A 56 -11.84 -6.53 -15.87
CA ILE A 56 -11.23 -5.21 -15.65
C ILE A 56 -12.12 -4.35 -14.75
N LYS A 57 -13.44 -4.29 -15.01
CA LYS A 57 -14.39 -3.56 -14.16
C LYS A 57 -14.36 -4.00 -12.70
N ALA A 58 -14.31 -5.30 -12.45
CA ALA A 58 -14.24 -5.85 -11.09
C ALA A 58 -12.92 -5.47 -10.40
N THR A 59 -11.81 -5.39 -11.13
CA THR A 59 -10.53 -4.94 -10.58
C THR A 59 -10.53 -3.44 -10.27
N ILE A 60 -11.05 -2.60 -11.17
CA ILE A 60 -11.10 -1.13 -11.02
C ILE A 60 -12.32 -0.63 -10.24
N ASP A 61 -13.04 -1.53 -9.57
CA ASP A 61 -14.20 -1.21 -8.75
C ASP A 61 -13.83 -0.18 -7.67
N ASP A 62 -14.76 0.73 -7.37
CA ASP A 62 -14.50 1.83 -6.45
C ASP A 62 -14.14 1.32 -5.04
N LYS A 63 -14.62 0.14 -4.63
CA LYS A 63 -14.21 -0.48 -3.35
C LYS A 63 -12.72 -0.79 -3.32
N ASN A 64 -12.15 -1.30 -4.41
CA ASN A 64 -10.72 -1.61 -4.49
C ASN A 64 -9.88 -0.33 -4.54
N ILE A 65 -10.37 0.71 -5.22
CA ILE A 65 -9.70 2.01 -5.28
C ILE A 65 -9.71 2.68 -3.90
N LEU A 66 -10.85 2.67 -3.19
CA LEU A 66 -10.94 3.21 -1.84
C LEU A 66 -10.01 2.46 -0.87
N PHE A 67 -9.96 1.13 -0.98
CA PHE A 67 -9.03 0.31 -0.21
C PHE A 67 -7.56 0.67 -0.46
N LEU A 68 -7.17 0.87 -1.73
CA LEU A 68 -5.84 1.35 -2.10
C LEU A 68 -5.52 2.73 -1.55
N GLN A 69 -6.50 3.65 -1.56
CA GLN A 69 -6.35 4.95 -0.94
C GLN A 69 -6.15 4.83 0.57
N GLU A 70 -6.87 3.93 1.25
CA GLU A 70 -6.71 3.68 2.68
C GLU A 70 -5.32 3.12 3.02
N CYS A 71 -4.78 2.24 2.16
CA CYS A 71 -3.43 1.68 2.34
C CYS A 71 -2.34 2.77 2.37
N ILE A 72 -2.59 3.91 1.72
CA ILE A 72 -1.64 5.02 1.62
C ILE A 72 -1.94 6.14 2.62
N LYS A 73 -3.21 6.39 2.95
CA LYS A 73 -3.64 7.51 3.83
C LYS A 73 -3.10 7.43 5.26
N ARG A 74 -2.75 6.24 5.76
CA ARG A 74 -2.34 6.06 7.17
C ARG A 74 -0.94 6.60 7.52
N GLU A 75 -0.19 7.13 6.55
CA GLU A 75 1.14 7.73 6.80
C GLU A 75 1.38 9.04 6.03
N SER A 76 0.34 9.70 5.49
CA SER A 76 0.48 11.00 4.81
C SER A 76 0.90 12.18 5.72
N HIS A 77 1.37 11.91 6.93
CA HIS A 77 2.11 12.88 7.73
C HIS A 77 3.63 12.72 7.62
N GLU A 78 4.14 11.75 6.86
CA GLU A 78 5.52 11.79 6.35
C GLU A 78 5.61 12.71 5.12
N GLY A 79 5.96 13.99 5.32
CA GLY A 79 6.13 14.97 4.23
C GLY A 79 7.38 14.76 3.37
N PRO A 80 7.65 15.60 2.33
CA PRO A 80 6.80 16.62 1.72
C PRO A 80 6.46 16.31 0.25
N GLN A 81 5.34 16.88 -0.21
CA GLN A 81 5.06 17.05 -1.63
C GLN A 81 6.21 17.81 -2.28
N ARG A 82 6.81 17.22 -3.32
CA ARG A 82 7.62 17.95 -4.30
C ARG A 82 6.68 18.84 -5.12
N SER A 83 6.44 20.06 -4.65
CA SER A 83 6.18 21.19 -5.54
C SER A 83 7.51 21.92 -5.74
N THR A 84 7.94 21.97 -6.98
CA THR A 84 9.02 22.84 -7.45
C THR A 84 8.60 24.29 -7.19
N SER A 85 9.08 24.88 -6.10
CA SER A 85 9.32 26.32 -6.04
C SER A 85 10.36 26.63 -4.99
N ILE A 86 11.35 27.40 -5.41
CA ILE A 86 12.52 27.84 -4.68
C ILE A 86 12.02 28.77 -3.55
N THR A 87 12.57 28.60 -2.34
CA THR A 87 12.32 29.38 -1.08
C THR A 87 11.45 28.67 -0.02
N GLY A 88 11.98 27.60 0.59
CA GLY A 88 11.42 27.01 1.82
C GLY A 88 11.68 27.91 3.03
N GLY A 89 10.77 28.86 3.29
CA GLY A 89 10.84 29.81 4.41
C GLY A 89 10.51 29.21 5.78
N LEU A 90 10.68 30.02 6.83
CA LEU A 90 10.40 29.69 8.24
C LEU A 90 9.03 29.03 8.45
N LEU A 91 8.00 29.47 7.74
CA LEU A 91 6.63 28.92 7.81
C LEU A 91 6.55 27.44 7.42
N GLN A 92 7.36 26.99 6.44
CA GLN A 92 7.42 25.58 6.07
C GLN A 92 8.06 24.75 7.21
N ARG A 93 9.12 25.26 7.84
CA ARG A 93 9.72 24.60 9.00
C ARG A 93 8.80 24.58 10.21
N CYS A 94 8.01 25.64 10.43
CA CYS A 94 7.00 25.68 11.49
C CYS A 94 5.88 24.66 11.24
N ALA A 95 5.42 24.53 9.99
CA ALA A 95 4.42 23.52 9.61
C ALA A 95 4.96 22.08 9.79
N GLU A 96 6.20 21.83 9.36
CA GLU A 96 6.88 20.53 9.57
C GLU A 96 7.10 20.23 11.07
N PHE A 97 7.47 21.23 11.87
CA PHE A 97 7.66 21.07 13.31
C PHE A 97 6.34 20.79 14.03
N ALA A 98 5.27 21.54 13.71
CA ALA A 98 3.94 21.33 14.27
C ALA A 98 3.38 19.94 13.91
N GLY A 99 3.58 19.48 12.66
CA GLY A 99 3.22 18.12 12.23
C GLY A 99 3.94 17.03 13.02
N LYS A 100 5.26 17.16 13.16
CA LYS A 100 6.09 16.21 13.94
C LYS A 100 5.66 16.16 15.41
N SER A 101 5.31 17.29 16.02
CA SER A 101 4.81 17.32 17.40
C SER A 101 3.49 16.54 17.56
N SER A 102 2.58 16.64 16.59
CA SER A 102 1.33 15.88 16.57
C SER A 102 1.56 14.37 16.38
N GLU A 103 2.43 13.97 15.45
CA GLU A 103 2.74 12.56 15.19
C GLU A 103 3.44 11.88 16.37
N ILE A 104 4.35 12.59 17.03
CA ILE A 104 5.03 12.09 18.23
C ILE A 104 4.02 11.89 19.35
N ALA A 105 3.06 12.81 19.50
CA ALA A 105 1.98 12.68 20.47
C ALA A 105 1.11 11.44 20.15
N ASP A 106 0.68 11.27 18.90
CA ASP A 106 -0.15 10.12 18.49
C ASP A 106 0.59 8.78 18.64
N LYS A 107 1.88 8.74 18.30
CA LYS A 107 2.71 7.56 18.49
C LYS A 107 2.86 7.24 19.98
N ASN A 108 3.10 8.24 20.82
CA ASN A 108 3.21 8.05 22.27
C ASN A 108 1.88 7.57 22.88
N VAL A 109 0.73 8.08 22.41
CA VAL A 109 -0.60 7.58 22.79
C VAL A 109 -0.74 6.10 22.43
N GLN A 110 -0.38 5.71 21.21
CA GLN A 110 -0.45 4.31 20.77
C GLN A 110 0.50 3.37 21.52
N ILE A 111 1.71 3.83 21.84
CA ILE A 111 2.67 3.09 22.66
C ILE A 111 2.12 2.91 24.08
N ASN A 112 1.57 3.97 24.67
CA ASN A 112 1.03 3.93 26.02
C ASN A 112 -0.23 3.07 26.14
N ALA A 113 -0.99 2.93 25.06
CA ALA A 113 -2.13 2.02 24.97
C ALA A 113 -1.74 0.52 25.01
N ILE A 114 -0.45 0.19 24.86
CA ILE A 114 0.04 -1.19 25.02
C ILE A 114 0.17 -1.51 26.50
N THR A 115 -0.79 -2.27 27.01
CA THR A 115 -0.88 -2.68 28.42
C THR A 115 -0.22 -4.03 28.69
N TYR A 116 -0.10 -4.90 27.68
CA TYR A 116 0.45 -6.25 27.80
C TYR A 116 1.70 -6.43 26.93
N ILE A 117 2.77 -6.96 27.53
CA ILE A 117 4.02 -7.32 26.84
C ILE A 117 4.26 -8.83 27.03
N PRO A 118 4.29 -9.63 25.94
CA PRO A 118 4.57 -11.07 26.00
C PRO A 118 5.94 -11.40 26.60
N ALA A 119 6.08 -12.62 27.14
CA ALA A 119 7.31 -13.07 27.79
C ALA A 119 8.51 -13.10 26.82
N GLU A 120 8.25 -13.40 25.55
CA GLU A 120 9.23 -13.46 24.46
C GLU A 120 9.85 -12.08 24.24
N VAL A 121 9.02 -11.03 24.19
CA VAL A 121 9.46 -9.64 24.03
C VAL A 121 10.16 -9.12 25.30
N LYS A 122 9.76 -9.60 26.48
CA LYS A 122 10.42 -9.26 27.75
C LYS A 122 11.87 -9.74 27.82
N ARG A 123 12.14 -10.92 27.23
CA ARG A 123 13.47 -11.57 27.20
C ARG A 123 14.44 -10.89 26.25
N LEU A 124 13.95 -10.19 25.22
CA LEU A 124 14.80 -9.45 24.28
C LEU A 124 15.63 -8.39 25.01
N ASP A 125 16.88 -8.24 24.61
CA ASP A 125 17.73 -7.13 25.03
C ASP A 125 17.41 -5.84 24.25
N LYS A 126 18.01 -4.73 24.66
CA LYS A 126 17.75 -3.41 24.04
C LYS A 126 18.25 -3.35 22.59
N THR A 127 19.30 -4.09 22.24
CA THR A 127 19.88 -4.09 20.89
C THR A 127 18.99 -4.84 19.91
N MET A 128 18.51 -6.02 20.28
CA MET A 128 17.55 -6.82 19.50
C MET A 128 16.24 -6.08 19.28
N LEU A 129 15.74 -5.38 20.31
CA LEU A 129 14.54 -4.54 20.18
C LEU A 129 14.74 -3.41 19.18
N LYS A 130 15.87 -2.70 19.24
CA LYS A 130 16.17 -1.60 18.32
C LYS A 130 16.32 -2.10 16.88
N ASN A 131 17.07 -3.19 16.68
CA ASN A 131 17.27 -3.77 15.36
C ASN A 131 15.92 -4.24 14.77
N GLY A 132 15.12 -4.97 15.55
CA GLY A 132 13.80 -5.43 15.10
C GLY A 132 12.81 -4.30 14.81
N ILE A 133 12.85 -3.19 15.55
CA ILE A 133 12.09 -1.98 15.23
C ILE A 133 12.54 -1.42 13.87
N GLU A 134 13.85 -1.29 13.65
CA GLU A 134 14.41 -0.71 12.43
C GLU A 134 14.14 -1.58 11.20
N ASP A 135 14.31 -2.90 11.33
CA ASP A 135 13.97 -3.87 10.28
C ASP A 135 12.49 -3.77 9.90
N THR A 136 11.62 -3.64 10.92
CA THR A 136 10.18 -3.50 10.69
C THR A 136 9.86 -2.18 9.98
N ARG A 137 10.52 -1.07 10.33
CA ARG A 137 10.36 0.22 9.62
C ARG A 137 10.78 0.12 8.16
N ASN A 138 11.89 -0.55 7.89
CA ASN A 138 12.36 -0.76 6.52
C ASN A 138 11.35 -1.57 5.70
N ILE A 139 10.80 -2.64 6.26
CA ILE A 139 9.75 -3.44 5.62
C ILE A 139 8.50 -2.60 5.36
N LEU A 140 8.03 -1.85 6.35
CA LEU A 140 6.86 -0.97 6.22
C LEU A 140 7.07 0.09 5.12
N SER A 141 8.24 0.73 5.09
CA SER A 141 8.58 1.71 4.04
C SER A 141 8.53 1.09 2.64
N ASN A 142 9.05 -0.13 2.48
CA ASN A 142 8.98 -0.86 1.21
C ASN A 142 7.53 -1.20 0.83
N TYR A 143 6.71 -1.64 1.78
CA TYR A 143 5.29 -1.89 1.55
C TYR A 143 4.54 -0.65 1.11
N GLN A 144 4.83 0.53 1.66
CA GLN A 144 4.20 1.77 1.22
C GLN A 144 4.58 2.14 -0.21
N LYS A 145 5.85 1.97 -0.60
CA LYS A 145 6.28 2.18 -1.98
C LYS A 145 5.50 1.24 -2.91
N ALA A 146 5.39 -0.04 -2.55
CA ALA A 146 4.61 -1.02 -3.30
C ALA A 146 3.12 -0.63 -3.38
N PHE A 147 2.49 -0.21 -2.28
CA PHE A 147 1.09 0.24 -2.27
C PHE A 147 0.85 1.45 -3.17
N ARG A 148 1.74 2.45 -3.14
CA ARG A 148 1.67 3.60 -4.06
C ARG A 148 1.78 3.17 -5.51
N ASN A 149 2.73 2.30 -5.83
CA ASN A 149 2.92 1.82 -7.20
C ASN A 149 1.73 0.99 -7.69
N ILE A 150 1.18 0.11 -6.86
CA ILE A 150 -0.02 -0.68 -7.21
C ILE A 150 -1.23 0.21 -7.40
N LYS A 151 -1.40 1.24 -6.56
CA LYS A 151 -2.46 2.24 -6.77
C LYS A 151 -2.32 2.88 -8.15
N HIS A 152 -1.14 3.36 -8.51
CA HIS A 152 -0.90 3.96 -9.82
C HIS A 152 -1.15 2.99 -10.97
N ILE A 153 -0.78 1.72 -10.81
CA ILE A 153 -1.05 0.67 -11.80
C ILE A 153 -2.56 0.48 -12.01
N ILE A 154 -3.34 0.40 -10.92
CA ILE A 154 -4.80 0.21 -11.00
C ILE A 154 -5.52 1.47 -11.50
N GLU A 155 -5.08 2.67 -11.10
CA GLU A 155 -5.59 3.93 -11.64
C GLU A 155 -5.31 4.06 -13.14
N ARG A 156 -4.12 3.65 -13.59
CA ARG A 156 -3.79 3.58 -15.01
C ARG A 156 -4.69 2.58 -15.75
N LEU A 157 -4.91 1.39 -15.19
CA LEU A 157 -5.85 0.41 -15.76
C LEU A 157 -7.25 1.00 -15.92
N LYS A 158 -7.75 1.76 -14.92
CA LYS A 158 -9.03 2.47 -15.00
C LYS A 158 -9.04 3.49 -16.14
N LYS A 159 -8.01 4.33 -16.23
CA LYS A 159 -7.88 5.35 -17.28
C LYS A 159 -7.81 4.72 -18.68
N ASP A 160 -6.98 3.71 -18.86
CA ASP A 160 -6.80 3.02 -20.15
C ASP A 160 -8.08 2.27 -20.55
N TYR A 161 -8.79 1.67 -19.58
CA TYR A 161 -10.07 1.03 -19.84
C TYR A 161 -11.12 2.03 -20.35
N GLU A 162 -11.21 3.20 -19.72
CA GLU A 162 -12.12 4.27 -20.15
C GLU A 162 -11.74 4.79 -21.54
N ALA A 163 -10.46 5.08 -21.78
CA ALA A 163 -9.97 5.49 -23.09
C ALA A 163 -10.24 4.44 -24.18
N SER A 164 -10.17 3.15 -23.85
CA SER A 164 -10.40 2.07 -24.81
C SER A 164 -11.80 2.06 -25.43
N LYS A 165 -12.78 2.74 -24.80
CA LYS A 165 -14.17 2.79 -25.27
C LYS A 165 -14.33 3.47 -26.63
N GLN A 166 -13.36 4.29 -27.04
CA GLN A 166 -13.37 4.95 -28.35
C GLN A 166 -13.04 4.01 -29.51
N TYR A 167 -12.40 2.86 -29.23
CA TYR A 167 -11.94 1.96 -30.28
C TYR A 167 -13.04 0.99 -30.74
N PRO A 168 -13.01 0.59 -32.03
CA PRO A 168 -13.86 -0.49 -32.54
C PRO A 168 -13.67 -1.80 -31.76
N PRO A 169 -14.67 -2.70 -31.73
CA PRO A 169 -14.65 -3.90 -30.90
C PRO A 169 -13.40 -4.78 -31.05
N ASN A 170 -12.92 -4.99 -32.28
CA ASN A 170 -11.75 -5.85 -32.54
C ASN A 170 -10.46 -5.25 -31.96
N THR A 171 -10.22 -3.96 -32.20
CA THR A 171 -9.06 -3.24 -31.65
C THR A 171 -9.16 -3.18 -30.13
N ARG A 172 -10.35 -2.84 -29.61
CA ARG A 172 -10.60 -2.77 -28.17
C ARG A 172 -10.36 -4.11 -27.49
N TYR A 173 -10.75 -5.23 -28.10
CA TYR A 173 -10.49 -6.55 -27.54
C TYR A 173 -8.99 -6.83 -27.35
N ASN A 174 -8.14 -6.41 -28.29
CA ASN A 174 -6.69 -6.53 -28.16
C ASN A 174 -6.16 -5.66 -27.03
N GLU A 175 -6.65 -4.42 -26.91
CA GLU A 175 -6.30 -3.52 -25.80
C GLU A 175 -6.70 -4.09 -24.44
N LEU A 176 -7.90 -4.67 -24.29
CA LEU A 176 -8.34 -5.32 -23.05
C LEU A 176 -7.39 -6.45 -22.63
N LYS A 177 -6.94 -7.29 -23.56
CA LYS A 177 -5.95 -8.34 -23.26
C LYS A 177 -4.62 -7.75 -22.82
N ARG A 178 -4.13 -6.72 -23.54
CA ARG A 178 -2.86 -6.06 -23.26
C ARG A 178 -2.87 -5.42 -21.87
N MET A 179 -3.90 -4.61 -21.58
CA MET A 179 -4.08 -3.95 -20.28
C MET A 179 -4.02 -4.92 -19.10
N ILE A 180 -4.69 -6.08 -19.21
CA ILE A 180 -4.67 -7.09 -18.15
C ILE A 180 -3.27 -7.65 -17.95
N LYS A 181 -2.59 -8.07 -19.03
CA LYS A 181 -1.23 -8.63 -18.96
C LYS A 181 -0.23 -7.62 -18.38
N ASP A 182 -0.28 -6.38 -18.87
CA ASP A 182 0.61 -5.30 -18.43
C ASP A 182 0.37 -4.97 -16.95
N THR A 183 -0.89 -5.00 -16.51
CA THR A 183 -1.25 -4.78 -15.09
C THR A 183 -0.66 -5.88 -14.21
N VAL A 184 -0.89 -7.16 -14.55
CA VAL A 184 -0.38 -8.30 -13.78
C VAL A 184 1.15 -8.26 -13.71
N ALA A 185 1.82 -8.12 -14.85
CA ALA A 185 3.28 -8.09 -14.92
C ALA A 185 3.88 -6.87 -14.18
N ALA A 186 3.21 -5.72 -14.20
CA ALA A 186 3.67 -4.54 -13.45
C ALA A 186 3.47 -4.70 -11.94
N SER A 187 2.38 -5.35 -11.51
CA SER A 187 2.04 -5.57 -10.11
C SER A 187 2.93 -6.62 -9.43
N GLU A 188 3.31 -7.69 -10.14
CA GLU A 188 4.21 -8.72 -9.61
C GLU A 188 5.59 -8.16 -9.23
N LYS A 189 6.09 -7.18 -9.99
CA LYS A 189 7.37 -6.52 -9.75
C LYS A 189 7.40 -5.63 -8.50
N GLN A 190 6.26 -5.36 -7.85
CA GLN A 190 6.20 -4.44 -6.71
C GLN A 190 6.53 -5.10 -5.38
N TRP A 191 6.61 -6.43 -5.34
CA TRP A 191 6.79 -7.20 -4.12
C TRP A 191 8.13 -7.93 -4.03
N VAL A 192 8.98 -7.75 -5.05
CA VAL A 192 10.36 -8.25 -5.15
C VAL A 192 11.29 -7.15 -4.67
#